data_AF-A0A409Y3W5-F1
#
_entry.id   AF-A0A409Y3W5-F1
#
_cell.length_a   1.000
_cell.length_b   1.000
_cell.length_c   1.000
_cell.angle_alpha   90.00
_cell.angle_beta   90.00
_cell.angle_gamma   90.00
#
_symmetry.space_group_name_H-M   'P 1'
#
loop_
_entity.id
_entity.type
_entity.pdbx_description
1 polymer ?
#
loop_
_entity_poly.entity_id
_entity_poly.type
_entity_poly.pdbx_seq_one_letter_code
_entity_poly.pdbx_strand_id
1 'polypeptide(L)'
;MSPLNYPTSESLPPLLNQSLSYISAVKATYEHDPDIFNQFVNILQEFRGSQVDTLQTIKNVCQLFQGNPALIQGFQAFLPVDYTVEVFDVDSRGAGIITITTPSGAKIQSRNLGSGVLTWSMGTEK
;
A
#
# COMPACT_ATOMS: atom_id res chain seq x y z
N MET A 1 42.13 17.23 -8.76
CA MET A 1 41.10 17.63 -7.78
C MET A 1 39.80 16.99 -8.22
N SER A 2 39.43 15.87 -7.62
CA SER A 2 38.17 15.18 -7.95
C SER A 2 37.04 15.87 -7.18
N PRO A 3 35.95 16.32 -7.83
CA PRO A 3 34.82 16.87 -7.11
C PRO A 3 34.19 15.75 -6.27
N LEU A 4 33.97 16.06 -4.99
CA LEU A 4 33.22 15.21 -4.06
C LEU A 4 31.84 14.93 -4.64
N ASN A 5 31.62 13.67 -5.05
CA ASN A 5 30.35 13.16 -5.51
C ASN A 5 29.40 13.02 -4.31
N TYR A 6 28.90 14.15 -3.81
CA TYR A 6 27.71 14.15 -2.99
C TYR A 6 26.56 13.62 -3.86
N PRO A 7 25.79 12.61 -3.41
CA PRO A 7 24.59 12.23 -4.12
C PRO A 7 23.65 13.44 -4.10
N THR A 8 23.56 14.12 -5.25
CA THR A 8 22.49 15.06 -5.59
C THR A 8 21.15 14.33 -5.37
N SER A 9 20.07 15.02 -5.01
CA SER A 9 18.73 14.44 -4.75
C SER A 9 18.15 13.53 -5.85
N GLU A 10 18.87 13.34 -6.96
CA GLU A 10 18.60 12.40 -8.07
C GLU A 10 19.26 11.01 -7.92
N SER A 11 20.09 10.74 -6.91
CA SER A 11 20.78 9.44 -6.71
C SER A 11 20.15 8.54 -5.65
N LEU A 12 18.99 8.91 -5.09
CA LEU A 12 18.22 7.96 -4.30
C LEU A 12 17.62 6.93 -5.26
N PRO A 13 17.63 5.62 -4.94
CA PRO A 13 17.00 4.64 -5.80
C PRO A 13 15.56 5.09 -6.08
N PRO A 14 15.07 4.99 -7.34
CA PRO A 14 13.78 5.55 -7.74
C PRO A 14 12.63 5.14 -6.81
N LEU A 15 12.74 3.93 -6.23
CA LEU A 15 11.82 3.40 -5.23
C LEU A 15 11.74 4.25 -3.94
N LEU A 16 12.87 4.81 -3.48
CA LEU A 16 12.92 5.65 -2.28
C LEU A 16 12.21 6.99 -2.51
N ASN A 17 12.38 7.58 -3.69
CA ASN A 17 11.71 8.83 -4.05
C ASN A 17 10.19 8.64 -4.19
N GLN A 18 9.76 7.49 -4.74
CA GLN A 18 8.34 7.12 -4.82
C GLN A 18 7.75 6.84 -3.43
N SER A 19 8.49 6.15 -2.56
CA SER A 19 8.09 5.87 -1.18
C SER A 19 7.85 7.16 -0.37
N LEU A 20 8.77 8.12 -0.47
CA LEU A 20 8.64 9.41 0.21
C LEU A 20 7.48 10.25 -0.34
N SER A 21 7.32 10.27 -1.66
CA SER A 21 6.19 10.95 -2.31
C SER A 21 4.85 10.38 -1.85
N TYR A 22 4.75 9.06 -1.71
CA TYR A 22 3.57 8.40 -1.20
C TYR A 22 3.25 8.78 0.26
N ILE A 23 4.25 8.78 1.15
CA ILE A 23 4.05 9.21 2.55
C ILE A 23 3.55 10.65 2.60
N SER A 24 4.11 11.52 1.76
CA SER A 24 3.65 12.91 1.64
C SER A 24 2.20 13.00 1.17
N ALA A 25 1.81 12.21 0.17
CA ALA A 25 0.44 12.16 -0.33
C ALA A 25 -0.56 11.65 0.72
N VAL A 26 -0.22 10.60 1.47
CA VAL A 26 -1.05 10.10 2.59
C VAL A 26 -1.21 11.19 3.65
N LYS A 27 -0.11 11.85 4.04
CA LYS A 27 -0.12 12.92 5.04
C LYS A 27 -0.97 14.11 4.61
N ALA A 28 -0.87 14.54 3.35
CA ALA A 28 -1.67 15.63 2.82
C ALA A 28 -3.16 15.27 2.69
N THR A 29 -3.47 14.02 2.29
CA THR A 29 -4.85 13.52 2.16
C THR A 29 -5.56 13.43 3.50
N TYR A 30 -4.84 12.97 4.53
CA TYR A 30 -5.36 12.81 5.89
C TYR A 30 -4.80 13.86 6.85
N GLU A 31 -4.50 15.07 6.37
CA GLU A 31 -3.99 16.16 7.22
C GLU A 31 -5.01 16.53 8.31
N HIS A 32 -6.29 16.44 7.99
CA HIS A 32 -7.41 16.66 8.91
C HIS A 32 -7.73 15.46 9.81
N ASP A 33 -7.19 14.27 9.50
CA ASP A 33 -7.46 13.01 10.20
C ASP A 33 -6.14 12.32 10.60
N PRO A 34 -5.44 12.85 11.63
CA PRO A 34 -4.14 12.32 12.06
C PRO A 34 -4.22 10.89 12.60
N ASP A 35 -5.41 10.41 12.98
CA ASP A 35 -5.63 9.03 13.42
C ASP A 35 -5.30 8.02 12.31
N ILE A 36 -5.73 8.30 11.07
CA ILE A 36 -5.45 7.44 9.91
C ILE A 36 -3.95 7.39 9.63
N PHE A 37 -3.27 8.54 9.67
CA PHE A 37 -1.81 8.57 9.51
C PHE A 37 -1.10 7.77 10.62
N ASN A 38 -1.53 7.91 11.88
CA ASN A 38 -0.97 7.13 12.99
C ASN A 38 -1.20 5.63 12.82
N GLN A 39 -2.38 5.19 12.38
CA GLN A 39 -2.64 3.79 12.08
C GLN A 39 -1.72 3.27 10.96
N PHE A 40 -1.51 4.05 9.90
CA PHE A 40 -0.57 3.71 8.83
C PHE A 40 0.86 3.52 9.37
N VAL A 41 1.33 4.45 10.21
CA VAL A 41 2.64 4.34 10.86
C VAL A 41 2.72 3.12 11.77
N ASN A 42 1.65 2.79 12.50
CA ASN A 42 1.59 1.59 13.33
C ASN A 42 1.77 0.31 12.49
N ILE A 43 1.05 0.20 11.37
CA ILE A 43 1.17 -0.93 10.43
C ILE A 43 2.61 -1.06 9.89
N LEU A 44 3.25 0.07 9.54
CA LEU A 44 4.66 0.06 9.09
C LEU A 44 5.63 -0.39 10.20
N GLN A 45 5.39 0.01 11.45
CA GLN A 45 6.20 -0.42 12.59
C GLN A 45 6.06 -1.93 12.84
N GLU A 46 4.84 -2.46 12.78
CA GLU A 46 4.58 -3.89 12.91
C GLU A 46 5.27 -4.71 11.81
N PHE A 47 5.29 -4.19 10.58
CA PHE A 47 6.04 -4.78 9.47
C PHE A 47 7.55 -4.77 9.72
N ARG A 48 8.12 -3.64 10.21
CA ARG A 48 9.55 -3.53 10.52
C ARG A 48 9.99 -4.44 11.66
N GLY A 49 9.10 -4.71 12.62
CA GLY A 49 9.34 -5.64 13.72
C GLY A 49 9.25 -7.12 13.33
N SER A 50 8.98 -7.45 12.05
CA SER A 50 8.62 -8.81 11.61
C SER A 50 7.43 -9.42 12.37
N GLN A 51 6.57 -8.60 12.97
CA GLN A 51 5.36 -9.09 13.64
C GLN A 51 4.27 -9.46 12.64
N VAL A 52 4.28 -8.80 11.48
CA VAL A 52 3.24 -8.90 10.46
C VAL A 52 3.88 -9.20 9.10
N ASP A 53 3.40 -10.23 8.42
CA ASP A 53 3.84 -10.60 7.06
C ASP A 53 3.52 -9.50 6.04
N THR A 54 4.31 -9.42 4.95
CA THR A 54 4.07 -8.51 3.81
C THR A 54 2.62 -8.53 3.35
N LEU A 55 2.01 -9.73 3.24
CA LEU A 55 0.61 -9.90 2.88
C LEU A 55 -0.35 -9.25 3.86
N GLN A 56 -0.13 -9.41 5.16
CA GLN A 56 -1.00 -8.86 6.19
C GLN A 56 -0.84 -7.33 6.27
N THR A 57 0.39 -6.83 6.10
CA THR A 57 0.67 -5.39 5.99
C THR A 57 -0.11 -4.78 4.82
N ILE A 58 -0.07 -5.40 3.63
CA ILE A 58 -0.85 -4.94 2.47
C ILE A 58 -2.34 -4.90 2.79
N LYS A 59 -2.90 -5.99 3.37
CA LYS A 59 -4.32 -6.06 3.72
C LYS A 59 -4.75 -4.97 4.69
N ASN A 60 -3.93 -4.70 5.70
CA ASN A 60 -4.19 -3.65 6.69
C ASN A 60 -4.14 -2.25 6.06
N VAL A 61 -3.17 -1.98 5.18
CA VAL A 61 -3.09 -0.72 4.41
C VAL A 61 -4.31 -0.57 3.50
N CYS A 62 -4.73 -1.65 2.83
CA CYS A 62 -5.92 -1.67 1.98
C CYS A 62 -7.21 -1.40 2.76
N GLN A 63 -7.35 -1.97 3.96
CA GLN A 63 -8.48 -1.73 4.86
C GLN A 63 -8.48 -0.28 5.35
N LEU A 64 -7.32 0.25 5.72
CA LEU A 64 -7.18 1.62 6.20
C LEU A 64 -7.53 2.65 5.11
N PHE A 65 -7.15 2.39 3.87
CA PHE A 65 -7.38 3.27 2.73
C PHE A 65 -8.52 2.83 1.81
N GLN A 66 -9.47 2.04 2.32
CA GLN A 66 -10.56 1.48 1.50
C GLN A 66 -11.39 2.56 0.77
N GLY A 67 -11.48 3.77 1.30
CA GLY A 67 -12.15 4.90 0.64
C GLY A 67 -11.30 5.66 -0.39
N ASN A 68 -10.01 5.32 -0.53
CA ASN A 68 -9.04 6.01 -1.37
C ASN A 68 -8.21 5.00 -2.19
N PRO A 69 -8.72 4.54 -3.35
CA PRO A 69 -8.03 3.57 -4.20
C PRO A 69 -6.67 4.06 -4.71
N ALA A 70 -6.52 5.38 -4.91
CA ALA A 70 -5.25 5.98 -5.32
C ALA A 70 -4.13 5.76 -4.28
N LEU A 71 -4.47 5.81 -2.98
CA LEU A 71 -3.52 5.52 -1.91
C LEU A 71 -3.26 4.02 -1.79
N ILE A 72 -4.24 3.16 -2.06
CA ILE A 72 -4.00 1.72 -2.10
C ILE A 72 -3.01 1.37 -3.22
N GLN A 73 -3.26 1.87 -4.43
CA GLN A 73 -2.37 1.65 -5.58
C GLN A 73 -0.98 2.25 -5.37
N GLY A 74 -0.89 3.41 -4.73
CA GLY A 74 0.40 4.03 -4.39
C GLY A 74 1.27 3.18 -3.46
N PHE A 75 0.68 2.25 -2.70
CA PHE A 75 1.41 1.32 -1.85
C PHE A 75 2.29 0.35 -2.65
N GLN A 76 2.02 0.15 -3.95
CA GLN A 76 2.90 -0.57 -4.88
C GLN A 76 4.36 -0.10 -4.80
N ALA A 77 4.61 1.20 -4.54
CA ALA A 77 5.96 1.75 -4.43
C ALA A 77 6.75 1.23 -3.21
N PHE A 78 6.07 0.70 -2.18
CA PHE A 78 6.67 0.07 -1.01
C PHE A 78 6.84 -1.44 -1.16
N LEU A 79 6.23 -2.03 -2.18
CA LEU A 79 6.24 -3.46 -2.40
C LEU A 79 7.42 -3.88 -3.30
N PRO A 80 7.96 -5.09 -3.11
CA PRO A 80 8.89 -5.68 -4.07
C PRO A 80 8.20 -5.87 -5.43
N VAL A 81 8.99 -5.93 -6.50
CA VAL A 81 8.48 -6.11 -7.88
C VAL A 81 7.58 -7.33 -8.05
N ASP A 82 7.78 -8.38 -7.27
CA ASP A 82 7.00 -9.61 -7.34
C ASP A 82 5.64 -9.54 -6.63
N TYR A 83 5.37 -8.46 -5.90
CA TYR A 83 4.06 -8.20 -5.31
C TYR A 83 3.34 -7.13 -6.12
N THR A 84 2.07 -7.38 -6.43
CA THR A 84 1.25 -6.42 -7.17
C THR A 84 -0.02 -6.13 -6.38
N VAL A 85 -0.36 -4.86 -6.24
CA VAL A 85 -1.63 -4.42 -5.66
C VAL A 85 -2.41 -3.63 -6.71
N GLU A 86 -3.60 -4.10 -7.01
CA GLU A 86 -4.48 -3.51 -8.01
C GLU A 86 -5.87 -3.33 -7.42
N VAL A 87 -6.54 -2.23 -7.78
CA VAL A 87 -7.92 -1.97 -7.38
C VAL A 87 -8.78 -1.92 -8.63
N PHE A 88 -9.78 -2.78 -8.70
CA PHE A 88 -10.72 -2.91 -9.80
C PHE A 88 -12.14 -2.51 -9.35
N ASP A 89 -13.01 -2.21 -10.31
CA ASP A 89 -14.45 -2.00 -10.06
C ASP A 89 -14.74 -0.95 -8.96
N VAL A 90 -14.02 0.18 -8.99
CA VAL A 90 -14.21 1.26 -8.02
C VAL A 90 -15.54 1.95 -8.30
N ASP A 91 -16.52 1.74 -7.42
CA ASP A 91 -17.79 2.47 -7.47
C ASP A 91 -17.63 3.94 -7.04
N SER A 92 -18.66 4.76 -7.28
CA SER A 92 -18.78 6.15 -6.82
C SER A 92 -18.51 6.34 -5.32
N ARG A 93 -18.64 5.28 -4.51
CA ARG A 93 -18.36 5.29 -3.06
C ARG A 93 -16.90 4.96 -2.70
N GLY A 94 -16.03 4.70 -3.68
CA GLY A 94 -14.64 4.29 -3.47
C GLY A 94 -14.47 2.81 -3.10
N ALA A 95 -15.55 2.04 -2.99
CA ALA A 95 -15.51 0.62 -2.67
C ALA A 95 -15.16 -0.21 -3.90
N GLY A 96 -13.87 -0.38 -4.18
CA GLY A 96 -13.36 -1.27 -5.22
C GLY A 96 -12.95 -2.67 -4.72
N ILE A 97 -12.83 -3.61 -5.65
CA ILE A 97 -12.26 -4.95 -5.45
C ILE A 97 -10.73 -4.83 -5.49
N ILE A 98 -10.07 -5.09 -4.38
CA ILE A 98 -8.61 -5.02 -4.29
C ILE A 98 -8.05 -6.41 -4.56
N THR A 99 -7.17 -6.54 -5.55
CA THR A 99 -6.48 -7.78 -5.90
C THR A 99 -5.00 -7.66 -5.53
N ILE A 100 -4.52 -8.59 -4.71
CA ILE A 100 -3.12 -8.74 -4.33
C ILE A 100 -2.57 -9.95 -5.06
N THR A 101 -1.55 -9.76 -5.88
CA THR A 101 -0.79 -10.86 -6.50
C THR A 101 0.50 -11.07 -5.72
N THR A 102 0.72 -12.30 -5.30
CA THR A 102 1.94 -12.71 -4.58
C THR A 102 3.02 -13.19 -5.55
N PRO A 103 4.30 -13.21 -5.16
CA PRO A 103 5.41 -13.78 -5.93
C PRO A 103 5.19 -15.24 -6.33
N SER A 104 4.44 -15.98 -5.52
CA SER A 104 4.10 -17.39 -5.81
C SER A 104 2.99 -17.54 -6.86
N GLY A 105 2.44 -16.43 -7.37
CA GLY A 105 1.33 -16.43 -8.32
C GLY A 105 -0.05 -16.52 -7.67
N ALA A 106 -0.15 -16.60 -6.34
CA ALA A 106 -1.46 -16.60 -5.67
C ALA A 106 -2.08 -15.20 -5.74
N LYS A 107 -3.33 -15.13 -6.20
CA LYS A 107 -4.13 -13.90 -6.26
C LYS A 107 -5.11 -13.88 -5.09
N ILE A 108 -5.19 -12.77 -4.38
CA ILE A 108 -6.04 -12.58 -3.22
C ILE A 108 -6.94 -11.39 -3.48
N GLN A 109 -8.26 -11.60 -3.46
CA GLN A 109 -9.22 -10.54 -3.74
C GLN A 109 -9.94 -10.12 -2.47
N SER A 110 -10.13 -8.81 -2.31
CA SER A 110 -10.97 -8.24 -1.28
C SER A 110 -12.43 -8.16 -1.75
N ARG A 111 -13.35 -8.50 -0.86
CA ARG A 111 -14.80 -8.34 -1.07
C ARG A 111 -15.38 -7.56 0.11
N ASN A 112 -16.04 -6.44 -0.18
CA ASN A 112 -16.84 -5.73 0.82
C ASN A 112 -18.21 -6.42 0.92
N LEU A 113 -18.53 -6.94 2.10
CA LEU A 113 -19.81 -7.64 2.37
C LEU A 113 -20.90 -6.72 2.95
N GLY A 114 -20.74 -5.40 2.80
CA GLY A 114 -21.69 -4.38 3.30
C GLY A 114 -21.42 -3.91 4.73
N SER A 115 -20.46 -4.51 5.45
CA SER A 115 -20.11 -4.13 6.83
C SER A 115 -18.98 -3.09 6.93
N GLY A 116 -18.37 -2.70 5.81
CA GLY A 116 -17.15 -1.89 5.82
C GLY A 116 -15.88 -2.68 6.16
N VAL A 117 -15.98 -3.99 6.41
CA VAL A 117 -14.81 -4.87 6.53
C VAL A 117 -14.49 -5.51 5.19
N LEU A 118 -13.23 -5.45 4.76
CA LEU A 118 -12.76 -6.19 3.59
C LEU A 118 -12.52 -7.63 3.99
N THR A 119 -13.27 -8.53 3.37
CA THR A 119 -13.03 -9.96 3.51
C THR A 119 -12.10 -10.41 2.39
N TRP A 120 -11.01 -11.09 2.74
CA TRP A 120 -10.00 -11.51 1.79
C TRP A 120 -10.21 -12.97 1.42
N SER A 121 -10.31 -13.22 0.11
CA SER A 121 -10.49 -14.56 -0.44
C SER A 121 -9.31 -14.86 -1.36
N MET A 122 -8.63 -15.99 -1.18
CA MET A 122 -7.64 -16.44 -2.15
C MET A 122 -8.40 -16.94 -3.39
N GLY A 123 -8.16 -16.30 -4.54
CA GLY A 123 -8.70 -16.75 -5.80
C GLY A 123 -8.04 -18.08 -6.18
N THR A 124 -8.80 -19.16 -6.14
CA THR A 124 -8.38 -20.42 -6.75
C THR A 124 -8.44 -20.22 -8.27
N GLU A 125 -7.33 -19.83 -8.88
CA GLU A 125 -7.18 -19.91 -10.33
C GLU A 125 -7.20 -21.41 -10.68
N LYS A 126 -8.26 -21.85 -11.36
CA LYS A 126 -8.46 -23.23 -11.79
C LYS A 126 -7.59 -23.56 -12.99
#